data_AF-A0A2E4PBW2-F1
#
_entry.id   AF-A0A2E4PBW2-F1
#
_cell.length_a   1.000
_cell.length_b   1.000
_cell.length_c   1.000
_cell.angle_alpha   90.00
_cell.angle_beta   90.00
_cell.angle_gamma   90.00
#
_symmetry.space_group_name_H-M   'P 1'
#
loop_
_entity.id
_entity.type
_entity.pdbx_description
1 polymer ?
#
loop_
_entity_poly.entity_id
_entity_poly.type
_entity_poly.pdbx_seq_one_letter_code
_entity_poly.pdbx_strand_id
1 'polypeptide(L)'
;MQEREIKHILTSNYDFEKWHRLIDFVFPKVNFESAIVQLNDSTNKTKYIHQKGDIELTDGKKIIILEVGIKKENNIARTKVGFHNLTAKYIDQANNHGILVFYVPEDKSQPDYRLSFICKQSKFNEDGSFEEFKTNPKRYTYLLGGNESGTTAAKRLKELATKKDGFDFVLENVIEAFSVEKLNDEFFRKYKEQFQIFSNYLVEDEHIRYDIFNINKYEKQEERIDNELPIRDFTKKLLGRLVFLYFLQRKGWMGVSAPTKGNKVIWKDGYTDFIHRLFNEAKRPDKFHSKYLSELFYKTLNNEKREDFLFLIDGKSPFTDNVNRCVPYLNGGLFDDDFSKGI
;
A
#
# COMPACT_ATOMS: atom_id res chain seq x y z
N MET A 1 -8.20 -18.02 -12.05
CA MET A 1 -8.83 -16.70 -11.89
C MET A 1 -7.88 -15.62 -12.40
N GLN A 2 -8.41 -14.61 -13.07
CA GLN A 2 -7.61 -13.44 -13.49
C GLN A 2 -7.43 -12.46 -12.32
N GLU A 3 -6.39 -11.61 -12.37
CA GLU A 3 -6.09 -10.65 -11.29
C GLU A 3 -7.27 -9.71 -11.01
N ARG A 4 -7.97 -9.28 -12.07
CA ARG A 4 -9.16 -8.43 -11.96
C ARG A 4 -10.29 -9.09 -11.16
N GLU A 5 -10.50 -10.40 -11.35
CA GLU A 5 -11.53 -11.16 -10.63
C GLU A 5 -11.16 -11.31 -9.15
N ILE A 6 -9.90 -11.63 -8.87
CA ILE A 6 -9.38 -11.70 -7.49
C ILE A 6 -9.57 -10.35 -6.81
N LYS A 7 -9.11 -9.27 -7.44
CA LYS A 7 -9.25 -7.89 -6.93
C LYS A 7 -10.71 -7.55 -6.63
N HIS A 8 -11.66 -7.97 -7.47
CA HIS A 8 -13.08 -7.73 -7.23
C HIS A 8 -13.58 -8.43 -5.95
N ILE A 9 -13.15 -9.66 -5.68
CA ILE A 9 -13.47 -10.36 -4.42
C ILE A 9 -12.87 -9.62 -3.22
N LEU A 10 -11.59 -9.24 -3.32
CA LEU A 10 -10.85 -8.58 -2.24
C LEU A 10 -11.40 -7.19 -1.88
N THR A 11 -12.02 -6.49 -2.82
CA THR A 11 -12.52 -5.12 -2.65
C THR A 11 -14.04 -5.04 -2.46
N SER A 12 -14.74 -6.17 -2.54
CA SER A 12 -16.16 -6.27 -2.20
C SER A 12 -16.37 -6.34 -0.69
N ASN A 13 -17.60 -6.11 -0.23
CA ASN A 13 -18.01 -6.46 1.14
C ASN A 13 -17.67 -7.93 1.44
N TYR A 14 -17.22 -8.19 2.66
CA TYR A 14 -16.82 -9.52 3.08
C TYR A 14 -17.95 -10.55 2.89
N ASP A 15 -17.60 -11.65 2.25
CA ASP A 15 -18.47 -12.79 1.99
C ASP A 15 -17.61 -14.05 1.85
N PHE A 16 -17.71 -14.96 2.84
CA PHE A 16 -16.85 -16.14 2.88
C PHE A 16 -17.14 -17.12 1.73
N GLU A 17 -18.35 -17.12 1.15
CA GLU A 17 -18.69 -17.97 0.01
C GLU A 17 -17.94 -17.53 -1.26
N LYS A 18 -17.73 -16.22 -1.42
CA LYS A 18 -16.86 -15.71 -2.51
C LYS A 18 -15.40 -16.08 -2.25
N TRP A 19 -14.98 -16.09 -0.98
CA TRP A 19 -13.63 -16.48 -0.58
C TRP A 19 -13.36 -17.97 -0.75
N HIS A 20 -14.35 -18.86 -0.59
CA HIS A 20 -14.20 -20.30 -0.86
C HIS A 20 -13.52 -20.55 -2.20
N ARG A 21 -14.09 -19.97 -3.27
CA ARG A 21 -13.57 -20.12 -4.63
C ARG A 21 -12.15 -19.60 -4.79
N LEU A 22 -11.80 -18.51 -4.12
CA LEU A 22 -10.47 -17.93 -4.17
C LEU A 22 -9.46 -18.77 -3.38
N ILE A 23 -9.84 -19.27 -2.21
CA ILE A 23 -8.99 -20.15 -1.39
C ILE A 23 -8.74 -21.45 -2.17
N ASP A 24 -9.77 -22.07 -2.74
CA ASP A 24 -9.62 -23.24 -3.62
C ASP A 24 -8.75 -22.94 -4.83
N PHE A 25 -8.85 -21.75 -5.41
CA PHE A 25 -7.99 -21.38 -6.54
C PHE A 25 -6.51 -21.24 -6.13
N VAL A 26 -6.22 -20.75 -4.92
CA VAL A 26 -4.86 -20.44 -4.46
C VAL A 26 -4.14 -21.65 -3.86
N PHE A 27 -4.87 -22.49 -3.12
CA PHE A 27 -4.28 -23.55 -2.30
C PHE A 27 -4.55 -24.95 -2.88
N PRO A 28 -3.64 -25.93 -2.69
CA PRO A 28 -3.72 -27.24 -3.31
C PRO A 28 -4.83 -28.13 -2.72
N LYS A 29 -4.86 -28.28 -1.39
CA LYS A 29 -5.76 -29.19 -0.68
C LYS A 29 -6.44 -28.44 0.46
N VAL A 30 -7.70 -28.08 0.23
CA VAL A 30 -8.51 -27.28 1.17
C VAL A 30 -9.70 -28.12 1.61
N ASN A 31 -9.93 -28.17 2.92
CA ASN A 31 -11.11 -28.81 3.51
C ASN A 31 -11.92 -27.73 4.22
N PHE A 32 -13.16 -27.52 3.82
CA PHE A 32 -14.04 -26.55 4.49
C PHE A 32 -14.96 -27.24 5.50
N GLU A 33 -15.21 -26.56 6.62
CA GLU A 33 -16.14 -27.04 7.63
C GLU A 33 -17.58 -26.90 7.13
N SER A 34 -18.34 -28.00 7.20
CA SER A 34 -19.77 -28.03 6.83
C SER A 34 -20.68 -27.51 7.95
N ALA A 35 -20.17 -27.42 9.17
CA ALA A 35 -20.87 -26.93 10.35
C ALA A 35 -20.08 -25.81 11.05
N ILE A 36 -20.75 -25.06 11.93
CA ILE A 36 -20.09 -24.02 12.71
C ILE A 36 -19.19 -24.69 13.76
N VAL A 37 -17.88 -24.47 13.64
CA VAL A 37 -16.89 -24.87 14.65
C VAL A 37 -16.49 -23.64 15.44
N GLN A 38 -17.12 -23.43 16.60
CA GLN A 38 -16.84 -22.29 17.49
C GLN A 38 -15.59 -22.55 18.31
N LEU A 39 -14.68 -21.58 18.32
CA LEU A 39 -13.52 -21.55 19.21
C LEU A 39 -13.75 -20.60 20.38
N ASN A 40 -13.21 -20.95 21.54
CA ASN A 40 -13.34 -20.14 22.75
C ASN A 40 -12.48 -18.88 22.67
N ASP A 41 -13.10 -17.73 22.88
CA ASP A 41 -12.39 -16.48 23.13
C ASP A 41 -12.48 -16.09 24.61
N SER A 42 -11.34 -15.74 25.19
CA SER A 42 -11.24 -15.15 26.52
C SER A 42 -11.14 -13.62 26.47
N THR A 43 -11.06 -13.03 25.28
CA THR A 43 -11.03 -11.58 25.10
C THR A 43 -12.43 -11.02 24.90
N ASN A 44 -12.72 -9.85 25.48
CA ASN A 44 -14.01 -9.18 25.25
C ASN A 44 -14.09 -8.47 23.87
N LYS A 45 -13.18 -8.80 22.93
CA LYS A 45 -13.02 -8.08 21.64
C LYS A 45 -13.75 -8.75 20.48
N THR A 46 -14.05 -10.05 20.60
CA THR A 46 -14.74 -10.80 19.54
C THR A 46 -16.18 -11.07 19.90
N LYS A 47 -17.01 -11.15 18.87
CA LYS A 47 -18.37 -11.70 18.92
C LYS A 47 -18.33 -13.22 18.78
N TYR A 48 -17.47 -13.71 17.88
CA TYR A 48 -17.26 -15.12 17.62
C TYR A 48 -15.88 -15.37 17.01
N ILE A 49 -15.42 -16.62 17.10
CA ILE A 49 -14.29 -17.15 16.37
C ILE A 49 -14.75 -18.48 15.79
N HIS A 50 -14.85 -18.57 14.47
CA HIS A 50 -15.25 -19.80 13.78
C HIS A 50 -14.07 -20.36 13.00
N GLN A 51 -13.78 -21.64 13.17
CA GLN A 51 -12.98 -22.37 12.20
C GLN A 51 -13.85 -22.65 10.98
N LYS A 52 -13.33 -22.28 9.81
CA LYS A 52 -14.00 -22.41 8.52
C LYS A 52 -13.44 -23.53 7.67
N GLY A 53 -12.28 -24.05 8.03
CA GLY A 53 -11.62 -25.13 7.32
C GLY A 53 -10.15 -25.23 7.64
N ASP A 54 -9.45 -26.02 6.84
CA ASP A 54 -8.01 -26.14 6.86
C ASP A 54 -7.42 -26.34 5.46
N ILE A 55 -6.12 -26.11 5.38
CA ILE A 55 -5.31 -26.25 4.18
C ILE A 55 -4.14 -27.15 4.53
N GLU A 56 -3.93 -28.19 3.75
CA GLU A 56 -2.79 -29.09 3.84
C GLU A 56 -1.79 -28.75 2.73
N LEU A 57 -0.54 -28.53 3.12
CA LEU A 57 0.56 -28.17 2.23
C LEU A 57 1.38 -29.41 1.83
N THR A 58 2.18 -29.31 0.78
CA THR A 58 2.95 -30.47 0.28
C THR A 58 4.10 -30.87 1.20
N ASP A 59 4.52 -29.99 2.13
CA ASP A 59 5.49 -30.28 3.18
C ASP A 59 4.85 -30.87 4.46
N GLY A 60 3.60 -31.32 4.39
CA GLY A 60 2.84 -31.90 5.49
C GLY A 60 2.38 -30.89 6.55
N LYS A 61 2.64 -29.60 6.35
CA LYS A 61 2.18 -28.56 7.28
C LYS A 61 0.72 -28.20 7.02
N LYS A 62 0.04 -27.81 8.09
CA LYS A 62 -1.38 -27.47 8.09
C LYS A 62 -1.60 -26.00 8.45
N ILE A 63 -2.49 -25.34 7.71
CA ILE A 63 -2.96 -23.98 7.99
C ILE A 63 -4.46 -24.05 8.28
N ILE A 64 -4.90 -23.59 9.45
CA ILE A 64 -6.34 -23.47 9.74
C ILE A 64 -6.89 -22.16 9.19
N ILE A 65 -8.15 -22.17 8.74
CA ILE A 65 -8.85 -20.99 8.26
C ILE A 65 -9.81 -20.52 9.35
N LEU A 66 -9.63 -19.28 9.82
CA LEU A 66 -10.48 -18.69 10.85
C LEU A 66 -11.26 -17.48 10.32
N GLU A 67 -12.52 -17.39 10.71
CA GLU A 67 -13.33 -16.17 10.61
C GLU A 67 -13.58 -15.63 12.03
N VAL A 68 -13.23 -14.37 12.25
CA VAL A 68 -13.32 -13.71 13.55
C VAL A 68 -14.22 -12.48 13.42
N GLY A 69 -15.39 -12.55 14.03
CA GLY A 69 -16.30 -11.42 14.15
C GLY A 69 -15.81 -10.47 15.24
N ILE A 70 -15.45 -9.24 14.87
CA ILE A 70 -14.93 -8.21 15.79
C ILE A 70 -16.05 -7.29 16.23
N LYS A 71 -16.17 -7.05 17.55
CA LYS A 71 -17.21 -6.16 18.10
C LYS A 71 -17.02 -4.72 17.63
N LYS A 72 -18.14 -4.02 17.44
CA LYS A 72 -18.23 -2.65 16.88
C LYS A 72 -17.33 -1.59 17.54
N GLU A 73 -16.92 -1.77 18.80
CA GLU A 73 -16.07 -0.81 19.52
C GLU A 73 -14.62 -0.83 19.03
N ASN A 74 -14.23 -1.84 18.25
CA ASN A 74 -12.87 -2.02 17.78
C ASN A 74 -12.75 -1.66 16.30
N ASN A 75 -11.66 -0.95 15.95
CA ASN A 75 -11.37 -0.58 14.57
C ASN A 75 -10.40 -1.56 13.90
N ILE A 76 -10.85 -2.24 12.85
CA ILE A 76 -10.07 -3.28 12.15
C ILE A 76 -8.87 -2.72 11.38
N ALA A 77 -9.00 -1.52 10.83
CA ALA A 77 -7.91 -0.85 10.10
C ALA A 77 -6.73 -0.50 11.02
N ARG A 78 -6.99 -0.16 12.29
CA ARG A 78 -5.98 0.34 13.24
C ARG A 78 -5.36 -0.75 14.14
N THR A 79 -6.12 -1.76 14.55
CA THR A 79 -5.70 -2.69 15.63
C THR A 79 -5.00 -3.96 15.10
N LYS A 80 -3.76 -3.85 14.59
CA LYS A 80 -3.04 -5.01 14.01
C LYS A 80 -2.56 -6.02 15.05
N VAL A 81 -1.82 -5.55 16.06
CA VAL A 81 -1.12 -6.40 17.04
C VAL A 81 -2.09 -7.15 17.95
N GLY A 82 -3.15 -6.47 18.40
CA GLY A 82 -4.14 -7.07 19.30
C GLY A 82 -4.86 -8.25 18.67
N PHE A 83 -5.20 -8.17 17.38
CA PHE A 83 -5.85 -9.26 16.66
C PHE A 83 -4.90 -10.39 16.33
N HIS A 84 -3.65 -10.09 15.95
CA HIS A 84 -2.64 -11.13 15.78
C HIS A 84 -2.49 -12.00 17.05
N ASN A 85 -2.32 -11.37 18.21
CA ASN A 85 -2.14 -12.09 19.48
C ASN A 85 -3.38 -12.91 19.87
N LEU A 86 -4.58 -12.41 19.52
CA LEU A 86 -5.85 -13.07 19.80
C LEU A 86 -5.91 -14.47 19.16
N THR A 87 -5.46 -14.63 17.91
CA THR A 87 -5.56 -15.91 17.20
C THR A 87 -4.26 -16.70 17.19
N ALA A 88 -3.10 -16.08 17.39
CA ALA A 88 -1.81 -16.79 17.42
C ALA A 88 -1.75 -17.93 18.46
N LYS A 89 -2.57 -17.87 19.52
CA LYS A 89 -2.71 -18.92 20.53
C LYS A 89 -3.23 -20.27 20.00
N TYR A 90 -3.85 -20.30 18.81
CA TYR A 90 -4.34 -21.54 18.19
C TYR A 90 -3.27 -22.26 17.36
N ILE A 91 -2.03 -21.77 17.33
CA ILE A 91 -0.89 -22.44 16.70
C ILE A 91 -0.18 -23.30 17.73
N ASP A 92 -0.30 -24.63 17.59
CA ASP A 92 0.34 -25.60 18.47
C ASP A 92 1.67 -26.15 17.92
N GLN A 93 1.98 -25.88 16.64
CA GLN A 93 3.14 -26.38 15.89
C GLN A 93 3.24 -27.92 15.77
N ALA A 94 2.30 -28.68 16.34
CA ALA A 94 2.24 -30.12 16.21
C ALA A 94 1.25 -30.50 15.09
N ASN A 95 0.07 -29.90 15.13
CA ASN A 95 -1.01 -30.12 14.17
C ASN A 95 -1.27 -28.87 13.33
N ASN A 96 -1.14 -27.68 13.92
CA ASN A 96 -1.45 -26.41 13.29
C ASN A 96 -0.18 -25.55 13.23
N HIS A 97 0.29 -25.29 12.01
CA HIS A 97 1.54 -24.59 11.74
C HIS A 97 1.32 -23.12 11.36
N GLY A 98 0.13 -22.81 10.83
CA GLY A 98 -0.28 -21.46 10.52
C GLY A 98 -1.79 -21.26 10.59
N ILE A 99 -2.19 -20.00 10.48
CA ILE A 99 -3.58 -19.55 10.48
C ILE A 99 -3.77 -18.54 9.35
N LEU A 100 -4.73 -18.81 8.47
CA LEU A 100 -5.29 -17.83 7.55
C LEU A 100 -6.55 -17.24 8.19
N VAL A 101 -6.49 -16.00 8.64
CA VAL A 101 -7.57 -15.39 9.44
C VAL A 101 -8.21 -14.19 8.77
N PHE A 102 -9.53 -14.20 8.74
CA PHE A 102 -10.39 -13.09 8.36
C PHE A 102 -10.92 -12.40 9.61
N TYR A 103 -10.57 -11.13 9.81
CA TYR A 103 -11.19 -10.27 10.81
C TYR A 103 -12.27 -9.44 10.15
N VAL A 104 -13.50 -9.62 10.60
CA VAL A 104 -14.70 -9.06 9.96
C VAL A 104 -15.40 -8.15 10.98
N PRO A 105 -15.78 -6.92 10.61
CA PRO A 105 -16.44 -6.03 11.55
C PRO A 105 -17.89 -6.48 11.78
N GLU A 106 -18.34 -6.45 13.03
CA GLU A 106 -19.77 -6.57 13.35
C GLU A 106 -20.57 -5.40 12.78
N ASP A 107 -19.96 -4.22 12.79
CA ASP A 107 -20.54 -2.99 12.25
C ASP A 107 -20.46 -2.99 10.72
N LYS A 108 -21.60 -3.22 10.07
CA LYS A 108 -21.73 -3.22 8.60
C LYS A 108 -21.46 -1.85 7.96
N SER A 109 -21.39 -0.77 8.74
CA SER A 109 -20.96 0.54 8.24
C SER A 109 -19.45 0.62 8.01
N GLN A 110 -18.68 -0.32 8.55
CA GLN A 110 -17.26 -0.50 8.25
C GLN A 110 -17.13 -1.53 7.12
N PRO A 111 -16.93 -1.10 5.85
CA PRO A 111 -16.84 -2.03 4.73
C PRO A 111 -15.50 -2.79 4.71
N ASP A 112 -14.50 -2.30 5.47
CA ASP A 112 -13.16 -2.84 5.44
C ASP A 112 -12.99 -3.99 6.43
N TYR A 113 -12.40 -5.08 5.94
CA TYR A 113 -12.07 -6.27 6.70
C TYR A 113 -10.58 -6.58 6.52
N ARG A 114 -10.04 -7.50 7.32
CA ARG A 114 -8.60 -7.79 7.28
C ARG A 114 -8.34 -9.27 7.09
N LEU A 115 -7.48 -9.57 6.14
CA LEU A 115 -6.88 -10.88 5.98
C LEU A 115 -5.49 -10.88 6.60
N SER A 116 -5.17 -11.85 7.44
CA SER A 116 -3.82 -12.02 7.97
C SER A 116 -3.37 -13.46 7.87
N PHE A 117 -2.07 -13.64 7.66
CA PHE A 117 -1.42 -14.92 7.80
C PHE A 117 -0.55 -14.90 9.06
N ILE A 118 -0.76 -15.88 9.93
CA ILE A 118 -0.04 -16.01 11.20
C ILE A 118 0.62 -17.37 11.20
N CYS A 119 1.92 -17.40 11.45
CA CYS A 119 2.70 -18.63 11.46
C CYS A 119 3.74 -18.56 12.58
N LYS A 120 4.01 -19.72 13.17
CA LYS A 120 5.07 -19.95 14.15
C LYS A 120 5.79 -21.23 13.75
N GLN A 121 7.11 -21.17 13.64
CA GLN A 121 7.96 -22.33 13.41
C GLN A 121 9.11 -22.32 14.40
N SER A 122 9.51 -23.51 14.80
CA SER A 122 10.67 -23.74 15.65
C SER A 122 11.57 -24.73 14.93
N LYS A 123 12.85 -24.41 14.80
CA LYS A 123 13.87 -25.29 14.21
C LYS A 123 15.07 -25.36 15.15
N PHE A 124 15.71 -26.51 15.16
CA PHE A 124 17.05 -26.64 15.74
C PHE A 124 18.07 -26.39 14.64
N ASN A 125 19.04 -25.54 14.93
CA ASN A 125 20.20 -25.30 14.09
C ASN A 125 21.20 -26.45 14.22
N GLU A 126 22.15 -26.53 13.30
CA GLU A 126 23.19 -27.56 13.27
C GLU A 126 24.07 -27.54 14.54
N ASP A 127 24.17 -26.40 15.22
CA ASP A 127 24.88 -26.21 16.49
C ASP A 127 24.04 -26.56 17.74
N GLY A 128 22.82 -27.07 17.54
CA GLY A 128 21.88 -27.37 18.62
C GLY A 128 21.17 -26.15 19.20
N SER A 129 21.41 -24.94 18.67
CA SER A 129 20.67 -23.75 19.06
C SER A 129 19.24 -23.77 18.51
N PHE A 130 18.33 -23.10 19.22
CA PHE A 130 16.92 -23.05 18.88
C PHE A 130 16.61 -21.75 18.14
N GLU A 131 16.14 -21.86 16.90
CA GLU A 131 15.63 -20.73 16.12
C GLU A 131 14.10 -20.78 16.07
N GLU A 132 13.46 -19.68 16.48
CA GLU A 132 12.02 -19.52 16.43
C GLU A 132 11.64 -18.44 15.42
N PHE A 133 10.96 -18.83 14.36
CA PHE A 133 10.32 -17.90 13.43
C PHE A 133 8.88 -17.64 13.86
N LYS A 134 8.50 -16.35 13.91
CA LYS A 134 7.12 -15.90 14.11
C LYS A 134 6.81 -14.79 13.13
N THR A 135 5.68 -14.88 12.45
CA THR A 135 5.19 -13.79 11.59
C THR A 135 5.04 -12.49 12.40
N ASN A 136 5.56 -11.39 11.88
CA ASN A 136 5.42 -10.10 12.54
C ASN A 136 3.95 -9.62 12.51
N PRO A 137 3.37 -9.21 13.65
CA PRO A 137 1.94 -8.82 13.75
C PRO A 137 1.49 -7.69 12.81
N LYS A 138 2.43 -6.89 12.29
CA LYS A 138 2.12 -5.74 11.41
C LYS A 138 2.42 -6.01 9.93
N ARG A 139 3.18 -7.07 9.61
CA ARG A 139 3.81 -7.26 8.29
C ARG A 139 3.28 -8.44 7.48
N TYR A 140 2.32 -9.22 8.01
CA TYR A 140 1.74 -10.38 7.30
C TYR A 140 0.22 -10.25 7.18
N THR A 141 -0.24 -9.08 6.74
CA THR A 141 -1.65 -8.70 6.79
C THR A 141 -2.04 -7.70 5.71
N TYR A 142 -3.22 -7.90 5.13
CA TYR A 142 -3.86 -7.01 4.16
C TYR A 142 -5.16 -6.45 4.73
N LEU A 143 -5.30 -5.13 4.66
CA LEU A 143 -6.60 -4.48 4.81
C LEU A 143 -7.29 -4.51 3.44
N LEU A 144 -8.54 -4.93 3.42
CA LEU A 144 -9.35 -5.26 2.25
C LEU A 144 -10.74 -4.64 2.41
N GLY A 145 -11.56 -4.65 1.36
CA GLY A 145 -12.89 -4.04 1.35
C GLY A 145 -12.99 -2.83 0.42
N GLY A 146 -14.16 -2.17 0.46
CA GLY A 146 -14.56 -1.18 -0.54
C GLY A 146 -13.67 0.07 -0.61
N ASN A 147 -12.94 0.39 0.47
CA ASN A 147 -12.04 1.54 0.50
C ASN A 147 -10.60 1.21 0.11
N GLU A 148 -10.27 -0.07 -0.06
CA GLU A 148 -8.93 -0.53 -0.37
C GLU A 148 -8.80 -0.95 -1.83
N SER A 149 -7.63 -0.72 -2.43
CA SER A 149 -7.44 -1.09 -3.85
C SER A 149 -7.36 -2.60 -4.05
N GLY A 150 -6.89 -3.37 -3.06
CA GLY A 150 -6.70 -4.82 -3.16
C GLY A 150 -5.61 -5.28 -4.16
N THR A 151 -4.96 -4.37 -4.90
CA THR A 151 -4.04 -4.71 -6.01
C THR A 151 -2.87 -5.60 -5.54
N THR A 152 -2.20 -5.21 -4.46
CA THR A 152 -1.04 -5.96 -3.94
C THR A 152 -1.43 -7.37 -3.48
N ALA A 153 -2.52 -7.48 -2.71
CA ALA A 153 -3.01 -8.76 -2.23
C ALA A 153 -3.46 -9.66 -3.40
N ALA A 154 -4.15 -9.09 -4.41
CA ALA A 154 -4.57 -9.84 -5.59
C ALA A 154 -3.39 -10.39 -6.38
N LYS A 155 -2.36 -9.57 -6.62
CA LYS A 155 -1.14 -9.97 -7.30
C LYS A 155 -0.43 -11.10 -6.54
N ARG A 156 -0.24 -10.94 -5.23
CA ARG A 156 0.46 -11.94 -4.39
C ARG A 156 -0.29 -13.26 -4.27
N LEU A 157 -1.61 -13.22 -4.10
CA LEU A 157 -2.44 -14.43 -4.09
C LEU A 157 -2.42 -15.12 -5.46
N LYS A 158 -2.43 -14.36 -6.56
CA LYS A 158 -2.29 -14.93 -7.91
C LYS A 158 -0.92 -15.58 -8.13
N GLU A 159 0.16 -14.92 -7.72
CA GLU A 159 1.52 -15.47 -7.76
C GLU A 159 1.66 -16.73 -6.91
N LEU A 160 1.01 -16.77 -5.74
CA LEU A 160 0.97 -17.98 -4.93
C LEU A 160 0.21 -19.10 -5.66
N ALA A 161 -0.94 -18.79 -6.28
CA ALA A 161 -1.73 -19.75 -7.03
C ALA A 161 -0.97 -20.38 -8.22
N THR A 162 -0.02 -19.68 -8.85
CA THR A 162 0.78 -20.29 -9.94
C THR A 162 1.68 -21.42 -9.45
N LYS A 163 1.95 -21.49 -8.14
CA LYS A 163 2.71 -22.59 -7.51
C LYS A 163 1.82 -23.77 -7.11
N LYS A 164 0.48 -23.63 -7.16
CA LYS A 164 -0.49 -24.60 -6.62
C LYS A 164 -0.30 -26.01 -7.20
N ASP A 165 -0.14 -26.10 -8.53
CA ASP A 165 -0.01 -27.38 -9.25
C ASP A 165 1.45 -27.88 -9.28
N GLY A 166 2.36 -27.17 -8.61
CA GLY A 166 3.76 -27.59 -8.45
C GLY A 166 3.92 -28.60 -7.32
N PHE A 167 5.03 -29.34 -7.34
CA PHE A 167 5.35 -30.33 -6.32
C PHE A 167 5.69 -29.67 -4.95
N ASP A 168 6.15 -28.41 -4.97
CA ASP A 168 6.70 -27.72 -3.80
C ASP A 168 5.80 -26.57 -3.30
N PHE A 169 4.49 -26.80 -3.13
CA PHE A 169 3.62 -25.85 -2.41
C PHE A 169 3.81 -25.97 -0.89
N VAL A 170 4.92 -25.43 -0.40
CA VAL A 170 5.33 -25.47 1.01
C VAL A 170 4.98 -24.20 1.79
N LEU A 171 5.07 -24.24 3.12
CA LEU A 171 4.71 -23.12 4.02
C LEU A 171 5.46 -21.82 3.74
N GLU A 172 6.72 -21.91 3.32
CA GLU A 172 7.55 -20.75 2.97
C GLU A 172 6.93 -19.93 1.82
N ASN A 173 6.27 -20.58 0.85
CA ASN A 173 5.58 -19.87 -0.23
C ASN A 173 4.45 -18.99 0.32
N VAL A 174 3.72 -19.48 1.33
CA VAL A 174 2.63 -18.74 1.97
C VAL A 174 3.19 -17.60 2.82
N ILE A 175 4.27 -17.83 3.56
CA ILE A 175 4.99 -16.77 4.30
C ILE A 175 5.41 -15.66 3.35
N GLU A 176 6.07 -16.01 2.24
CA GLU A 176 6.51 -15.07 1.21
C GLU A 176 5.34 -14.27 0.59
N ALA A 177 4.23 -14.94 0.27
CA ALA A 177 3.08 -14.30 -0.35
C ALA A 177 2.48 -13.19 0.54
N PHE A 178 2.53 -13.35 1.86
CA PHE A 178 1.99 -12.38 2.82
C PHE A 178 3.03 -11.39 3.36
N SER A 179 4.32 -11.58 3.09
CA SER A 179 5.40 -10.76 3.65
C SER A 179 5.44 -9.33 3.09
N VAL A 180 5.14 -8.35 3.95
CA VAL A 180 5.32 -6.92 3.66
C VAL A 180 6.80 -6.53 3.55
N GLU A 181 7.73 -7.30 4.12
CA GLU A 181 9.17 -7.03 3.96
C GLU A 181 9.58 -7.20 2.51
N LYS A 182 9.20 -8.31 1.88
CA LYS A 182 9.44 -8.51 0.44
C LYS A 182 8.76 -7.44 -0.42
N LEU A 183 7.61 -6.91 0.00
CA LEU A 183 6.96 -5.77 -0.66
C LEU A 183 7.77 -4.48 -0.49
N ASN A 184 8.31 -4.22 0.70
CA ASN A 184 9.17 -3.05 0.95
C ASN A 184 10.45 -3.13 0.13
N ASP A 185 11.11 -4.29 0.09
CA ASP A 185 12.34 -4.49 -0.67
C ASP A 185 12.10 -4.32 -2.17
N GLU A 186 11.01 -4.90 -2.70
CA GLU A 186 10.60 -4.70 -4.09
C GLU A 186 10.30 -3.22 -4.38
N PHE A 187 9.65 -2.52 -3.45
CA PHE A 187 9.38 -1.08 -3.56
C PHE A 187 10.68 -0.28 -3.61
N PHE A 188 11.61 -0.47 -2.66
CA PHE A 188 12.86 0.27 -2.62
C PHE A 188 13.77 -0.03 -3.82
N ARG A 189 13.78 -1.28 -4.29
CA ARG A 189 14.47 -1.66 -5.53
C ARG A 189 13.92 -0.88 -6.72
N LYS A 190 12.61 -0.92 -6.94
CA LYS A 190 11.96 -0.17 -8.04
C LYS A 190 12.11 1.35 -7.88
N TYR A 191 12.03 1.86 -6.66
CA TYR A 191 12.27 3.26 -6.36
C TYR A 191 13.69 3.68 -6.76
N LYS A 192 14.70 2.85 -6.45
CA LYS A 192 16.09 3.08 -6.86
C LYS A 192 16.25 3.02 -8.39
N GLU A 193 15.57 2.09 -9.06
CA GLU A 193 15.55 2.02 -10.53
C GLU A 193 14.96 3.29 -11.14
N GLN A 194 13.83 3.78 -10.63
CA GLN A 194 13.23 5.05 -11.09
C GLN A 194 14.16 6.24 -10.80
N PHE A 195 14.78 6.29 -9.62
CA PHE A 195 15.78 7.31 -9.29
C PHE A 195 16.91 7.34 -10.31
N GLN A 196 17.43 6.17 -10.71
CA GLN A 196 18.50 6.09 -11.68
C GLN A 196 18.03 6.56 -13.07
N ILE A 197 16.86 6.14 -13.52
CA ILE A 197 16.28 6.57 -14.81
C ILE A 197 16.14 8.08 -14.88
N PHE A 198 15.53 8.70 -13.86
CA PHE A 198 15.35 10.16 -13.82
C PHE A 198 16.69 10.89 -13.71
N SER A 199 17.58 10.43 -12.84
CA SER A 199 18.89 11.07 -12.67
C SER A 199 19.69 11.03 -13.98
N ASN A 200 19.74 9.87 -14.64
CA ASN A 200 20.44 9.72 -15.92
C ASN A 200 19.83 10.60 -17.00
N TYR A 201 18.50 10.63 -17.13
CA TYR A 201 17.82 11.49 -18.10
C TYR A 201 18.22 12.97 -17.93
N LEU A 202 18.23 13.48 -16.70
CA LEU A 202 18.61 14.87 -16.43
C LEU A 202 20.11 15.13 -16.61
N VAL A 203 20.95 14.12 -16.35
CA VAL A 203 22.41 14.20 -16.53
C VAL A 203 22.81 14.18 -18.01
N GLU A 204 22.12 13.42 -18.83
CA GLU A 204 22.43 13.20 -20.24
C GLU A 204 21.88 14.30 -21.17
N ASP A 205 20.87 15.05 -20.73
CA ASP A 205 20.34 16.20 -21.46
C ASP A 205 21.23 17.43 -21.28
N GLU A 206 21.89 17.89 -22.37
CA GLU A 206 22.82 19.02 -22.32
C GLU A 206 22.17 20.33 -21.85
N HIS A 207 20.92 20.60 -22.27
CA HIS A 207 20.23 21.83 -21.87
C HIS A 207 19.96 21.80 -20.37
N ILE A 208 19.45 20.68 -19.85
CA ILE A 208 19.17 20.56 -18.41
C ILE A 208 20.47 20.65 -17.62
N ARG A 209 21.50 19.88 -18.01
CA ARG A 209 22.78 19.83 -17.30
C ARG A 209 23.45 21.19 -17.24
N TYR A 210 23.57 21.86 -18.39
CA TYR A 210 24.38 23.07 -18.49
C TYR A 210 23.59 24.35 -18.22
N ASP A 211 22.37 24.47 -18.75
CA ASP A 211 21.63 25.73 -18.65
C ASP A 211 20.75 25.81 -17.40
N ILE A 212 20.16 24.69 -16.97
CA ILE A 212 19.30 24.66 -15.77
C ILE A 212 20.14 24.45 -14.51
N PHE A 213 20.98 23.40 -14.49
CA PHE A 213 21.82 23.09 -13.33
C PHE A 213 23.15 23.85 -13.31
N ASN A 214 23.45 24.67 -14.32
CA ASN A 214 24.65 25.51 -14.39
C ASN A 214 25.96 24.73 -14.24
N ILE A 215 26.00 23.47 -14.72
CA ILE A 215 27.22 22.67 -14.72
C ILE A 215 28.13 23.14 -15.87
N ASN A 216 29.44 23.16 -15.65
CA ASN A 216 30.40 23.58 -16.66
C ASN A 216 30.48 22.56 -17.82
N LYS A 217 30.28 22.99 -19.07
CA LYS A 217 30.41 22.16 -20.27
C LYS A 217 31.82 21.58 -20.48
N TYR A 218 32.83 22.21 -19.89
CA TYR A 218 34.24 21.79 -19.94
C TYR A 218 34.73 21.19 -18.61
N GLU A 219 33.82 20.65 -17.79
CA GLU A 219 34.18 19.95 -16.55
C GLU A 219 35.17 18.81 -16.79
N LYS A 220 36.03 18.57 -15.81
CA LYS A 220 36.91 17.40 -15.86
C LYS A 220 36.16 16.15 -15.44
N GLN A 221 36.60 14.99 -15.94
CA GLN A 221 35.98 13.71 -15.59
C GLN A 221 36.00 13.42 -14.08
N GLU A 222 37.02 13.89 -13.37
CA GLU A 222 37.16 13.77 -11.91
C GLU A 222 36.15 14.60 -11.11
N GLU A 223 35.62 15.69 -11.69
CA GLU A 223 34.65 16.60 -11.05
C GLU A 223 33.19 16.15 -11.29
N ARG A 224 32.99 15.22 -12.24
CA ARG A 224 31.65 14.84 -12.73
C ARG A 224 30.72 14.36 -11.63
N ILE A 225 31.20 13.54 -10.70
CA ILE A 225 30.39 12.98 -9.61
C ILE A 225 29.86 14.09 -8.71
N ASP A 226 30.70 15.08 -8.40
CA ASP A 226 30.36 16.20 -7.54
C ASP A 226 29.45 17.19 -8.26
N ASN A 227 29.72 17.47 -9.55
CA ASN A 227 28.87 18.32 -10.39
C ASN A 227 27.47 17.73 -10.61
N GLU A 228 27.32 16.41 -10.55
CA GLU A 228 26.02 15.73 -10.66
C GLU A 228 25.22 15.72 -9.34
N LEU A 229 25.80 16.14 -8.21
CA LEU A 229 25.12 16.16 -6.91
C LEU A 229 23.81 16.96 -6.92
N PRO A 230 23.73 18.19 -7.47
CA PRO A 230 22.49 18.96 -7.51
C PRO A 230 21.37 18.25 -8.30
N ILE A 231 21.71 17.56 -9.39
CA ILE A 231 20.74 16.78 -10.19
C ILE A 231 20.22 15.59 -9.38
N ARG A 232 21.12 14.88 -8.70
CA ARG A 232 20.77 13.76 -7.82
C ARG A 232 19.88 14.22 -6.67
N ASP A 233 20.18 15.37 -6.06
CA ASP A 233 19.41 15.91 -4.94
C ASP A 233 18.04 16.42 -5.39
N PHE A 234 17.94 17.07 -6.55
CA PHE A 234 16.67 17.38 -7.18
C PHE A 234 15.83 16.11 -7.39
N THR A 235 16.43 15.07 -7.97
CA THR A 235 15.73 13.80 -8.26
C THR A 235 15.26 13.12 -6.98
N LYS A 236 16.09 13.08 -5.93
CA LYS A 236 15.71 12.56 -4.60
C LYS A 236 14.52 13.34 -4.04
N LYS A 237 14.55 14.68 -4.08
CA LYS A 237 13.49 15.53 -3.55
C LYS A 237 12.19 15.35 -4.34
N LEU A 238 12.25 15.31 -5.67
CA LEU A 238 11.10 15.05 -6.55
C LEU A 238 10.43 13.71 -6.24
N LEU A 239 11.20 12.62 -6.20
CA LEU A 239 10.65 11.30 -5.90
C LEU A 239 10.11 11.21 -4.48
N GLY A 240 10.78 11.82 -3.50
CA GLY A 240 10.30 11.94 -2.13
C GLY A 240 8.95 12.66 -2.04
N ARG A 241 8.80 13.78 -2.76
CA ARG A 241 7.52 14.52 -2.87
C ARG A 241 6.42 13.66 -3.47
N LEU A 242 6.68 12.96 -4.58
CA LEU A 242 5.69 12.09 -5.21
C LEU A 242 5.25 10.98 -4.27
N VAL A 243 6.19 10.27 -3.64
CA VAL A 243 5.89 9.21 -2.65
C VAL A 243 5.04 9.77 -1.51
N PHE A 244 5.41 10.94 -0.97
CA PHE A 244 4.64 11.60 0.09
C PHE A 244 3.20 11.94 -0.35
N LEU A 245 3.01 12.41 -1.58
CA LEU A 245 1.66 12.69 -2.10
C LEU A 245 0.83 11.43 -2.25
N TYR A 246 1.42 10.30 -2.65
CA TYR A 246 0.74 9.00 -2.64
C TYR A 246 0.29 8.59 -1.22
N PHE A 247 1.07 8.91 -0.18
CA PHE A 247 0.62 8.70 1.20
C PHE A 247 -0.50 9.66 1.62
N LEU A 248 -0.41 10.93 1.21
CA LEU A 248 -1.37 11.96 1.58
C LEU A 248 -2.74 11.74 0.93
N GLN A 249 -2.77 11.47 -0.38
CA GLN A 249 -4.02 11.28 -1.13
C GLN A 249 -4.86 10.13 -0.57
N ARG A 250 -4.23 9.08 -0.01
CA ARG A 250 -4.94 7.96 0.65
C ARG A 250 -5.79 8.39 1.85
N LYS A 251 -5.52 9.55 2.45
CA LYS A 251 -6.35 10.11 3.52
C LYS A 251 -7.62 10.79 3.01
N GLY A 252 -7.79 10.92 1.68
CA GLY A 252 -8.90 11.64 1.07
C GLY A 252 -8.81 13.15 1.26
N TRP A 253 -7.59 13.69 1.48
CA TRP A 253 -7.38 15.12 1.75
C TRP A 253 -7.07 15.93 0.49
N MET A 254 -6.68 15.28 -0.60
CA MET A 254 -6.32 15.96 -1.84
C MET A 254 -7.51 15.96 -2.81
N GLY A 255 -7.84 17.08 -3.43
CA GLY A 255 -8.91 17.13 -4.44
C GLY A 255 -10.33 17.21 -3.84
N VAL A 256 -10.45 17.73 -2.62
CA VAL A 256 -11.76 17.91 -1.95
C VAL A 256 -12.57 18.95 -2.71
N SER A 257 -13.88 18.76 -2.88
CA SER A 257 -14.73 19.78 -3.50
C SER A 257 -14.69 21.08 -2.70
N ALA A 258 -14.46 22.20 -3.37
CA ALA A 258 -14.52 23.51 -2.74
C ALA A 258 -15.90 23.74 -2.13
N PRO A 259 -15.99 24.22 -0.88
CA PRO A 259 -17.27 24.45 -0.24
C PRO A 259 -17.96 25.69 -0.84
N THR A 260 -19.27 25.82 -0.62
CA THR A 260 -19.99 27.07 -0.92
C THR A 260 -19.38 28.23 -0.14
N LYS A 261 -19.31 29.43 -0.75
CA LYS A 261 -18.69 30.63 -0.17
C LYS A 261 -19.04 30.83 1.32
N GLY A 262 -18.01 31.00 2.15
CA GLY A 262 -18.14 31.24 3.60
C GLY A 262 -18.04 30.00 4.49
N ASN A 263 -18.08 28.78 3.90
CA ASN A 263 -17.92 27.54 4.66
C ASN A 263 -16.45 27.09 4.71
N LYS A 264 -16.07 26.45 5.82
CA LYS A 264 -14.72 25.86 5.98
C LYS A 264 -14.57 24.60 5.13
N VAL A 265 -13.38 24.39 4.58
CA VAL A 265 -13.01 23.14 3.90
C VAL A 265 -13.01 21.98 4.90
N ILE A 266 -13.72 20.90 4.58
CA ILE A 266 -13.69 19.66 5.35
C ILE A 266 -12.78 18.68 4.61
N TRP A 267 -11.63 18.34 5.20
CA TRP A 267 -10.63 17.44 4.60
C TRP A 267 -11.07 15.98 4.60
N LYS A 268 -12.04 15.65 3.74
CA LYS A 268 -12.57 14.31 3.51
C LYS A 268 -13.08 14.21 2.07
N ASP A 269 -13.35 12.99 1.62
CA ASP A 269 -13.98 12.72 0.33
C ASP A 269 -13.22 13.28 -0.89
N GLY A 270 -11.92 13.55 -0.75
CA GLY A 270 -11.02 13.88 -1.84
C GLY A 270 -10.58 12.65 -2.65
N TYR A 271 -9.83 12.89 -3.72
CA TYR A 271 -9.30 11.87 -4.60
C TYR A 271 -8.23 11.01 -3.93
N THR A 272 -8.50 9.70 -3.82
CA THR A 272 -7.53 8.71 -3.34
C THR A 272 -6.48 8.34 -4.39
N ASP A 273 -6.69 8.79 -5.64
CA ASP A 273 -5.84 8.63 -6.81
C ASP A 273 -5.38 9.99 -7.40
N PHE A 274 -5.40 11.06 -6.58
CA PHE A 274 -5.21 12.45 -6.99
C PHE A 274 -4.09 12.68 -8.03
N ILE A 275 -2.87 12.16 -7.79
CA ILE A 275 -1.72 12.40 -8.69
C ILE A 275 -1.90 11.70 -10.04
N HIS A 276 -2.43 10.48 -10.03
CA HIS A 276 -2.71 9.74 -11.26
C HIS A 276 -3.79 10.44 -12.08
N ARG A 277 -4.85 10.90 -11.41
CA ARG A 277 -5.90 11.70 -12.02
C ARG A 277 -5.37 13.00 -12.61
N LEU A 278 -4.58 13.75 -11.84
CA LEU A 278 -3.97 15.00 -12.27
C LEU A 278 -3.10 14.80 -13.52
N PHE A 279 -2.34 13.71 -13.59
CA PHE A 279 -1.53 13.36 -14.76
C PHE A 279 -2.38 13.03 -15.99
N ASN A 280 -3.38 12.15 -15.84
CA ASN A 280 -4.20 11.70 -16.97
C ASN A 280 -5.10 12.82 -17.53
N GLU A 281 -5.54 13.73 -16.68
CA GLU A 281 -6.41 14.86 -17.07
C GLU A 281 -5.61 16.12 -17.44
N ALA A 282 -4.27 16.08 -17.34
CA ALA A 282 -3.40 17.18 -17.73
C ALA A 282 -3.49 17.43 -19.25
N LYS A 283 -3.81 18.68 -19.63
CA LYS A 283 -3.79 19.14 -21.03
C LYS A 283 -2.39 19.22 -21.63
N ARG A 284 -1.35 19.29 -20.79
CA ARG A 284 0.06 19.39 -21.17
C ARG A 284 0.91 18.40 -20.38
N PRO A 285 0.78 17.09 -20.65
CA PRO A 285 1.55 16.07 -19.95
C PRO A 285 3.06 16.18 -20.22
N ASP A 286 3.45 16.73 -21.38
CA ASP A 286 4.83 17.08 -21.72
C ASP A 286 5.44 18.12 -20.77
N LYS A 287 4.61 18.95 -20.14
CA LYS A 287 5.01 19.95 -19.13
C LYS A 287 4.50 19.60 -17.75
N PHE A 288 4.29 18.32 -17.46
CA PHE A 288 3.67 17.90 -16.20
C PHE A 288 4.44 18.39 -14.99
N HIS A 289 5.77 18.27 -15.00
CA HIS A 289 6.60 18.79 -13.92
C HIS A 289 6.49 20.31 -13.78
N SER A 290 6.94 21.06 -14.79
CA SER A 290 7.09 22.52 -14.73
C SER A 290 5.76 23.26 -14.60
N LYS A 291 4.65 22.68 -15.08
CA LYS A 291 3.33 23.31 -15.03
C LYS A 291 2.45 22.82 -13.88
N TYR A 292 2.34 21.51 -13.67
CA TYR A 292 1.38 20.96 -12.72
C TYR A 292 2.01 20.67 -11.36
N LEU A 293 3.15 19.95 -11.35
CA LEU A 293 3.82 19.62 -10.09
C LEU A 293 4.45 20.84 -9.44
N SER A 294 5.05 21.77 -10.19
CA SER A 294 5.58 23.02 -9.63
C SER A 294 4.48 23.87 -8.99
N GLU A 295 3.32 24.01 -9.63
CA GLU A 295 2.18 24.74 -9.07
C GLU A 295 1.64 24.03 -7.81
N LEU A 296 1.55 22.69 -7.83
CA LEU A 296 1.15 21.89 -6.69
C LEU A 296 2.14 22.01 -5.52
N PHE A 297 3.44 21.85 -5.76
CA PHE A 297 4.46 21.89 -4.72
C PHE A 297 4.57 23.30 -4.13
N TYR A 298 4.88 24.28 -4.97
CA TYR A 298 5.38 25.57 -4.50
C TYR A 298 4.26 26.57 -4.20
N LYS A 299 3.19 26.58 -5.00
CA LYS A 299 2.12 27.57 -4.89
C LYS A 299 0.85 27.03 -4.22
N THR A 300 0.77 25.72 -3.99
CA THR A 300 -0.37 25.09 -3.35
C THR A 300 0.01 24.49 -2.00
N LEU A 301 0.87 23.47 -1.98
CA LEU A 301 1.24 22.76 -0.75
C LEU A 301 2.12 23.62 0.17
N ASN A 302 2.90 24.54 -0.39
CA ASN A 302 3.75 25.48 0.33
C ASN A 302 3.20 26.92 0.42
N ASN A 303 1.91 27.13 0.13
CA ASN A 303 1.31 28.46 0.25
C ASN A 303 0.06 28.42 1.13
N GLU A 304 0.17 28.98 2.33
CA GLU A 304 -0.94 29.11 3.27
C GLU A 304 -1.90 30.25 2.88
N LYS A 305 -1.42 31.27 2.18
CA LYS A 305 -2.18 32.52 1.90
C LYS A 305 -3.13 32.42 0.70
N ARG A 306 -3.23 31.26 0.07
CA ARG A 306 -4.10 31.05 -1.09
C ARG A 306 -5.57 31.03 -0.69
N GLU A 307 -6.39 31.63 -1.54
CA GLU A 307 -7.83 31.72 -1.34
C GLU A 307 -8.47 30.32 -1.31
N ASP A 308 -9.29 30.06 -0.27
CA ASP A 308 -10.09 28.87 -0.06
C ASP A 308 -9.37 27.52 -0.26
N PHE A 309 -8.04 27.52 -0.11
CA PHE A 309 -7.20 26.36 -0.39
C PHE A 309 -7.43 25.75 -1.79
N LEU A 310 -7.79 26.56 -2.78
CA LEU A 310 -8.00 26.10 -4.14
C LEU A 310 -6.69 25.59 -4.76
N PHE A 311 -6.81 24.57 -5.60
CA PHE A 311 -5.76 24.09 -6.47
C PHE A 311 -6.15 24.38 -7.92
N LEU A 312 -5.42 25.30 -8.54
CA LEU A 312 -5.71 25.82 -9.87
C LEU A 312 -4.45 25.78 -10.72
N ILE A 313 -4.62 25.50 -12.01
CA ILE A 313 -3.58 25.64 -13.03
C ILE A 313 -4.05 26.73 -14.00
N ASP A 314 -3.27 27.79 -14.16
CA ASP A 314 -3.64 28.99 -14.94
C ASP A 314 -5.02 29.57 -14.55
N GLY A 315 -5.32 29.56 -13.24
CA GLY A 315 -6.57 30.07 -12.67
C GLY A 315 -7.80 29.20 -12.90
N LYS A 316 -7.65 27.96 -13.39
CA LYS A 316 -8.75 27.02 -13.63
C LYS A 316 -8.54 25.69 -12.92
N SER A 317 -9.63 24.98 -12.61
CA SER A 317 -9.54 23.60 -12.13
C SER A 317 -8.81 22.74 -13.18
N PRO A 318 -7.81 21.95 -12.79
CA PRO A 318 -7.13 21.03 -13.71
C PRO A 318 -7.93 19.75 -13.98
N PHE A 319 -9.08 19.57 -13.33
CA PHE A 319 -9.91 18.37 -13.43
C PHE A 319 -11.10 18.59 -14.38
N THR A 320 -11.48 17.52 -15.06
CA THR A 320 -12.52 17.48 -16.11
C THR A 320 -13.94 17.54 -15.57
N ASP A 321 -14.11 17.32 -14.26
CA ASP A 321 -15.39 17.47 -13.55
C ASP A 321 -15.88 18.92 -13.46
N ASN A 322 -15.04 19.90 -13.83
CA ASN A 322 -15.27 21.33 -13.71
C ASN A 322 -15.62 21.79 -12.27
N VAL A 323 -15.26 21.00 -11.27
CA VAL A 323 -15.41 21.35 -9.86
C VAL A 323 -14.09 21.94 -9.38
N ASN A 324 -14.16 23.08 -8.71
CA ASN A 324 -13.00 23.64 -8.04
C ASN A 324 -12.58 22.72 -6.89
N ARG A 325 -11.32 22.31 -6.90
CA ARG A 325 -10.78 21.35 -5.94
C ARG A 325 -9.84 22.04 -4.96
N CYS A 326 -9.91 21.62 -3.70
CA CYS A 326 -9.04 22.07 -2.62
C CYS A 326 -7.95 21.03 -2.33
N VAL A 327 -6.78 21.51 -1.95
CA VAL A 327 -5.62 20.72 -1.50
C VAL A 327 -5.11 21.36 -0.21
N PRO A 328 -4.65 20.62 0.82
CA PRO A 328 -4.21 21.22 2.09
C PRO A 328 -2.85 21.92 1.96
N TYR A 329 -2.56 22.85 2.88
CA TYR A 329 -1.22 23.39 3.08
C TYR A 329 -0.46 22.50 4.07
N LEU A 330 0.84 22.27 3.84
CA LEU A 330 1.61 21.25 4.59
C LEU A 330 2.93 21.76 5.22
N ASN A 331 3.15 23.06 5.25
CA ASN A 331 4.40 23.69 5.69
C ASN A 331 5.64 23.34 4.83
N GLY A 332 6.55 24.29 4.71
CA GLY A 332 7.48 24.39 3.58
C GLY A 332 8.54 23.32 3.42
N GLY A 333 9.10 22.69 4.45
CA GLY A 333 10.32 21.89 4.32
C GLY A 333 10.44 20.96 3.08
N LEU A 334 9.50 20.03 2.89
CA LEU A 334 9.53 19.12 1.72
C LEU A 334 9.17 19.83 0.40
N PHE A 335 8.35 20.87 0.46
CA PHE A 335 7.81 21.59 -0.70
C PHE A 335 8.46 22.96 -0.93
N ASP A 336 9.58 23.23 -0.28
CA ASP A 336 10.35 24.46 -0.45
C ASP A 336 10.97 24.52 -1.85
N ASP A 337 10.91 25.71 -2.43
CA ASP A 337 11.47 25.97 -3.75
C ASP A 337 12.98 26.26 -3.64
N ASP A 338 13.75 25.18 -3.73
CA ASP A 338 15.22 25.27 -3.76
C ASP A 338 15.74 25.76 -5.14
N PHE A 339 14.86 25.90 -6.13
CA PHE A 339 15.19 26.19 -7.53
C PHE A 339 14.44 27.43 -8.04
N SER A 340 14.48 28.51 -7.26
CA SER A 340 13.75 29.78 -7.52
C SER A 340 13.93 30.43 -8.90
N LYS A 341 14.87 29.95 -9.73
CA LYS A 341 15.03 30.36 -11.14
C LYS A 341 14.18 29.56 -12.14
N GLY A 342 13.38 28.59 -11.68
CA GLY A 342 12.54 27.75 -12.53
C GLY A 342 13.33 26.62 -13.21
N ILE A 343 12.67 25.48 -13.40
CA ILE A 343 13.10 24.34 -14.24
C ILE A 343 12.15 24.23 -15.42
#